data_AF-A0A7M3Y3X8-F1
#
_entry.id   AF-A0A7M3Y3X8-F1
#
_cell.length_a   1.000
_cell.length_b   1.000
_cell.length_c   1.000
_cell.angle_alpha   90.00
_cell.angle_beta   90.00
_cell.angle_gamma   90.00
#
_symmetry.space_group_name_H-M   'P 1'
#
loop_
_entity.id
_entity.type
_entity.pdbx_description
1 polymer ?
#
loop_
_entity_poly.entity_id
_entity_poly.type
_entity_poly.pdbx_seq_one_letter_code
_entity_poly.pdbx_strand_id
1 'polypeptide(L)'
;MGAVIDPSALYLGGHSLGAGMAMMVAASALERGWATEALAVDLEQPYTHASDPEVYGSLVDRPEATLVHVALSEDDTSVDPCHGVAHAMRWTAEANVEDVVLLQIPSDRHGFPPLIASHYLAATPVHDTLADHGFYRRVDAHAEWLVSTQRGDTTTARFA
;
A
#
# COMPACT_ATOMS: atom_id res chain seq x y z
N MET A 1 -20.92 19.22 -17.09
CA MET A 1 -19.91 19.50 -16.05
C MET A 1 -19.06 18.25 -15.90
N GLY A 2 -17.75 18.35 -16.12
CA GLY A 2 -16.83 17.24 -15.84
C GLY A 2 -16.41 17.26 -14.37
N ALA A 3 -16.11 16.10 -13.80
CA ALA A 3 -15.43 16.03 -12.52
C ALA A 3 -13.99 16.55 -12.69
N VAL A 4 -13.53 17.38 -11.75
CA VAL A 4 -12.11 17.78 -11.65
C VAL A 4 -11.47 16.79 -10.69
N ILE A 5 -10.40 16.12 -11.13
CA ILE A 5 -9.60 15.23 -10.29
C ILE A 5 -8.46 16.08 -9.72
N ASP A 6 -8.34 16.10 -8.40
CA ASP A 6 -7.19 16.66 -7.70
C ASP A 6 -6.17 15.55 -7.43
N PRO A 7 -4.97 15.60 -8.04
CA PRO A 7 -3.94 14.58 -7.84
C PRO A 7 -3.00 14.90 -6.67
N SER A 8 -3.25 15.94 -5.85
CA SER A 8 -2.31 16.35 -4.80
C SER A 8 -2.21 15.35 -3.64
N ALA A 9 -3.29 14.65 -3.32
CA ALA A 9 -3.33 13.50 -2.40
C ALA A 9 -3.69 12.23 -3.15
N LEU A 10 -2.87 11.19 -3.01
CA LEU A 10 -3.12 9.90 -3.66
C LEU A 10 -3.12 8.74 -2.65
N TYR A 11 -4.05 7.82 -2.89
CA TYR A 11 -4.00 6.46 -2.37
C TYR A 11 -3.53 5.53 -3.49
N LEU A 12 -2.50 4.75 -3.22
CA LEU A 12 -2.01 3.71 -4.12
C LEU A 12 -2.01 2.39 -3.37
N GLY A 13 -2.72 1.40 -3.89
CA GLY A 13 -2.68 0.08 -3.29
C GLY A 13 -2.88 -1.01 -4.31
N GLY A 14 -2.59 -2.23 -3.89
CA GLY A 14 -2.79 -3.39 -4.73
C GLY A 14 -2.64 -4.67 -3.94
N HIS A 15 -2.96 -5.78 -4.60
CA HIS A 15 -2.76 -7.14 -4.11
C HIS A 15 -1.91 -7.92 -5.12
N SER A 16 -1.05 -8.81 -4.64
CA SER A 16 -0.28 -9.71 -5.50
C SER A 16 0.62 -8.94 -6.49
N LEU A 17 0.58 -9.31 -7.77
CA LEU A 17 1.16 -8.58 -8.89
C LEU A 17 0.70 -7.12 -8.93
N GLY A 18 -0.57 -6.84 -8.58
CA GLY A 18 -1.10 -5.48 -8.53
C GLY A 18 -0.41 -4.62 -7.47
N ALA A 19 -0.06 -5.18 -6.32
CA ALA A 19 0.74 -4.48 -5.31
C ALA A 19 2.18 -4.26 -5.79
N GLY A 20 2.76 -5.24 -6.49
CA GLY A 20 4.02 -5.05 -7.18
C GLY A 20 3.94 -3.86 -8.16
N MET A 21 2.96 -3.87 -9.05
CA MET A 21 2.75 -2.80 -10.03
C MET A 21 2.45 -1.44 -9.38
N ALA A 22 1.82 -1.41 -8.20
CA ALA A 22 1.56 -0.17 -7.47
C ALA A 22 2.86 0.61 -7.18
N MET A 23 4.00 -0.07 -7.01
CA MET A 23 5.31 0.58 -6.91
C MET A 23 5.71 1.33 -8.19
N MET A 24 5.46 0.74 -9.36
CA MET A 24 5.70 1.43 -10.66
C MET A 24 4.75 2.62 -10.81
N VAL A 25 3.49 2.42 -10.44
CA VAL A 25 2.46 3.45 -10.53
C VAL A 25 2.83 4.62 -9.61
N ALA A 26 3.35 4.34 -8.41
CA ALA A 26 3.87 5.36 -7.51
C ALA A 26 5.00 6.16 -8.18
N ALA A 27 6.02 5.49 -8.71
CA ALA A 27 7.11 6.17 -9.40
C ALA A 27 6.63 7.01 -10.59
N SER A 28 5.71 6.48 -11.41
CA SER A 28 5.14 7.23 -12.54
C SER A 28 4.26 8.41 -12.10
N ALA A 29 3.53 8.28 -10.99
CA ALA A 29 2.74 9.37 -10.43
C ALA A 29 3.65 10.51 -9.94
N LEU A 30 4.74 10.18 -9.25
CA LEU A 30 5.73 11.16 -8.80
C LEU A 30 6.41 11.87 -9.98
N GLU A 31 6.82 11.12 -11.03
CA GLU A 31 7.39 11.69 -12.25
C GLU A 31 6.44 12.69 -12.94
N ARG A 32 5.12 12.45 -12.86
CA ARG A 32 4.08 13.33 -13.40
C ARG A 32 3.79 14.55 -12.52
N GLY A 33 4.43 14.67 -11.36
CA GLY A 33 4.14 15.71 -10.37
C GLY A 33 2.79 15.53 -9.68
N TRP A 34 2.35 14.29 -9.48
CA TRP A 34 1.19 13.96 -8.64
C TRP A 34 1.64 13.60 -7.22
N ALA A 35 0.69 13.45 -6.29
CA ALA A 35 0.93 13.22 -4.87
C ALA A 35 1.84 14.30 -4.25
N THR A 36 1.62 15.57 -4.58
CA THR A 36 2.48 16.67 -4.12
C THR A 36 2.29 17.02 -2.64
N GLU A 37 1.18 16.62 -2.04
CA GLU A 37 0.82 16.98 -0.66
C GLU A 37 0.75 15.76 0.25
N ALA A 38 0.20 14.63 -0.21
CA ALA A 38 0.15 13.41 0.59
C ALA A 38 0.12 12.14 -0.28
N LEU A 39 0.72 11.07 0.24
CA LEU A 39 0.72 9.75 -0.40
C LEU A 39 0.49 8.65 0.63
N ALA A 40 -0.57 7.86 0.47
CA ALA A 40 -0.78 6.62 1.21
C ALA A 40 -0.55 5.42 0.29
N VAL A 41 0.26 4.46 0.73
CA VAL A 41 0.61 3.26 -0.02
C VAL A 41 0.19 2.02 0.76
N ASP A 42 -0.57 1.13 0.14
CA ASP A 42 -1.04 -0.13 0.74
C ASP A 42 -0.73 -1.36 -0.12
N LEU A 43 0.27 -2.14 0.28
CA LEU A 43 0.77 -3.26 -0.51
C LEU A 43 0.36 -4.60 0.13
N GLU A 44 -0.64 -5.27 -0.44
CA GLU A 44 -1.07 -6.58 0.02
C GLU A 44 -0.33 -7.71 -0.70
N GLN A 45 0.43 -8.49 0.07
CA GLN A 45 1.11 -9.70 -0.39
C GLN A 45 1.87 -9.47 -1.69
N PRO A 46 2.76 -8.45 -1.70
CA PRO A 46 3.21 -7.88 -2.95
C PRO A 46 4.21 -8.76 -3.66
N TYR A 47 3.91 -9.08 -4.92
CA TYR A 47 4.86 -9.75 -5.78
C TYR A 47 5.93 -8.78 -6.27
N THR A 48 7.08 -9.31 -6.69
CA THR A 48 8.10 -8.52 -7.38
C THR A 48 7.79 -8.46 -8.87
N HIS A 49 7.81 -7.29 -9.49
CA HIS A 49 7.47 -7.17 -10.92
C HIS A 49 8.66 -6.69 -11.79
N ALA A 50 9.68 -6.03 -11.22
CA ALA A 50 10.91 -5.65 -11.92
C ALA A 50 12.04 -5.30 -10.93
N SER A 51 13.24 -5.83 -11.18
CA SER A 51 14.49 -5.42 -10.50
C SER A 51 15.32 -4.43 -11.34
N ASP A 52 14.80 -4.04 -12.51
CA ASP A 52 15.45 -3.11 -13.42
C ASP A 52 15.10 -1.65 -13.03
N PRO A 53 16.09 -0.81 -12.69
CA PRO A 53 15.85 0.59 -12.31
C PRO A 53 15.13 1.43 -13.36
N GLU A 54 15.26 1.09 -14.64
CA GLU A 54 14.56 1.80 -15.72
C GLU A 54 13.06 1.46 -15.76
N VAL A 55 12.64 0.37 -15.08
CA VAL A 55 11.27 -0.13 -15.08
C VAL A 55 10.56 0.15 -13.75
N TYR A 56 11.24 -0.06 -12.61
CA TYR A 56 10.59 0.11 -11.31
C TYR A 56 10.52 1.58 -10.84
N GLY A 57 11.34 2.47 -11.40
CA GLY A 57 11.30 3.93 -11.20
C GLY A 57 11.74 4.44 -9.82
N SER A 58 11.96 5.76 -9.71
CA SER A 58 12.40 6.45 -8.49
C SER A 58 11.23 6.79 -7.55
N LEU A 59 11.46 6.65 -6.24
CA LEU A 59 10.51 7.06 -5.19
C LEU A 59 10.96 8.31 -4.41
N VAL A 60 12.10 8.91 -4.79
CA VAL A 60 12.74 9.99 -4.04
C VAL A 60 11.89 11.26 -3.98
N ASP A 61 11.10 11.55 -5.01
CA ASP A 61 10.29 12.77 -5.12
C ASP A 61 8.95 12.69 -4.36
N ARG A 62 8.81 11.73 -3.45
CA ARG A 62 7.62 11.55 -2.61
C ARG A 62 7.35 12.80 -1.72
N PRO A 63 6.08 13.10 -1.38
CA PRO A 63 5.77 14.19 -0.45
C PRO A 63 6.25 13.88 0.97
N GLU A 64 6.46 14.89 1.80
CA GLU A 64 6.85 14.68 3.21
C GLU A 64 5.83 13.82 3.96
N ALA A 65 4.54 14.07 3.75
CA ALA A 65 3.46 13.25 4.25
C ALA A 65 3.29 12.00 3.38
N THR A 66 4.06 10.96 3.68
CA THR A 66 3.93 9.64 3.06
C THR A 66 3.79 8.55 4.11
N LEU A 67 2.70 7.78 4.01
CA LEU A 67 2.42 6.61 4.84
C LEU A 67 2.47 5.35 3.98
N VAL A 68 3.20 4.32 4.43
CA VAL A 68 3.37 3.08 3.66
C VAL A 68 3.10 1.88 4.55
N HIS A 69 2.11 1.08 4.17
CA HIS A 69 1.89 -0.24 4.75
C HIS A 69 2.16 -1.34 3.74
N VAL A 70 2.82 -2.40 4.22
CA VAL A 70 3.09 -3.62 3.47
C VAL A 70 2.60 -4.80 4.28
N ALA A 71 1.58 -5.50 3.80
CA ALA A 71 1.02 -6.64 4.49
C ALA A 71 1.50 -7.97 3.87
N LEU A 72 1.91 -8.87 4.75
CA LEU A 72 2.33 -10.23 4.44
C LEU A 72 1.38 -11.19 5.15
N SER A 73 0.95 -12.27 4.49
CA SER A 73 0.16 -13.31 5.16
C SER A 73 1.04 -14.50 5.53
N GLU A 74 0.87 -15.03 6.74
CA GLU A 74 1.66 -16.15 7.28
C GLU A 74 1.65 -17.41 6.40
N ASP A 75 0.50 -17.74 5.80
CA ASP A 75 0.30 -18.92 4.95
C ASP A 75 0.21 -18.55 3.45
N ASP A 76 0.88 -17.49 3.00
CA ASP A 76 1.00 -17.20 1.57
C ASP A 76 1.84 -18.29 0.87
N THR A 77 1.20 -18.96 -0.09
CA THR A 77 1.82 -20.05 -0.87
C THR A 77 2.19 -19.62 -2.29
N SER A 78 1.89 -18.38 -2.66
CA SER A 78 2.04 -17.84 -4.01
C SER A 78 3.17 -16.83 -4.11
N VAL A 79 3.34 -15.98 -3.09
CA VAL A 79 4.31 -14.89 -3.08
C VAL A 79 5.24 -15.02 -1.87
N ASP A 80 6.54 -15.05 -2.15
CA ASP A 80 7.56 -15.10 -1.10
C ASP A 80 7.56 -13.79 -0.27
N PRO A 81 7.54 -13.85 1.08
CA PRO A 81 7.59 -12.68 1.96
C PRO A 81 8.75 -11.72 1.67
N CYS A 82 9.88 -12.21 1.16
CA CYS A 82 11.03 -11.38 0.82
C CYS A 82 10.70 -10.29 -0.21
N HIS A 83 9.67 -10.49 -1.05
CA HIS A 83 9.23 -9.45 -1.99
C HIS A 83 8.63 -8.24 -1.27
N GLY A 84 7.77 -8.44 -0.27
CA GLY A 84 7.24 -7.33 0.52
C GLY A 84 8.30 -6.68 1.41
N VAL A 85 9.22 -7.47 1.96
CA VAL A 85 10.38 -6.92 2.68
C VAL A 85 11.21 -6.01 1.76
N ALA A 86 11.48 -6.43 0.53
CA ALA A 86 12.22 -5.63 -0.44
C ALA A 86 11.50 -4.31 -0.78
N HIS A 87 10.17 -4.35 -0.97
CA HIS A 87 9.37 -3.13 -1.21
C HIS A 87 9.38 -2.18 -0.01
N ALA A 88 9.25 -2.70 1.22
CA ALA A 88 9.37 -1.90 2.43
C ALA A 88 10.77 -1.25 2.54
N MET A 89 11.83 -2.02 2.25
CA MET A 89 13.20 -1.50 2.22
C MET A 89 13.40 -0.39 1.19
N ARG A 90 12.73 -0.43 0.04
CA ARG A 90 12.79 0.68 -0.92
C ARG A 90 12.18 1.95 -0.33
N TRP A 91 10.99 1.86 0.24
CA TRP A 91 10.37 3.03 0.88
C TRP A 91 11.22 3.62 2.02
N THR A 92 11.84 2.77 2.84
CA THR A 92 12.71 3.24 3.93
C THR A 92 14.07 3.74 3.43
N ALA A 93 14.78 2.98 2.59
CA ALA A 93 16.18 3.24 2.24
C ALA A 93 16.35 4.13 1.01
N GLU A 94 15.50 3.99 -0.01
CA GLU A 94 15.55 4.80 -1.23
C GLU A 94 14.76 6.10 -1.04
N ALA A 95 13.53 6.02 -0.53
CA ALA A 95 12.62 7.16 -0.42
C ALA A 95 12.69 7.89 0.95
N ASN A 96 13.51 7.37 1.88
CA ASN A 96 13.70 7.90 3.23
C ASN A 96 12.37 8.17 3.95
N VAL A 97 11.39 7.26 3.83
CA VAL A 97 10.10 7.34 4.53
C VAL A 97 10.27 6.75 5.93
N GLU A 98 9.85 7.50 6.95
CA GLU A 98 9.88 7.05 8.35
C GLU A 98 8.67 6.16 8.67
N ASP A 99 7.49 6.51 8.15
CA ASP A 99 6.22 5.82 8.42
C ASP A 99 6.00 4.61 7.47
N VAL A 100 6.92 3.65 7.51
CA VAL A 100 6.81 2.36 6.81
C VAL A 100 6.49 1.25 7.81
N VAL A 101 5.32 0.63 7.69
CA VAL A 101 4.91 -0.50 8.53
C VAL A 101 4.86 -1.79 7.70
N LEU A 102 5.67 -2.77 8.11
CA LEU A 102 5.58 -4.13 7.62
C LEU A 102 4.71 -4.95 8.57
N LEU A 103 3.53 -5.35 8.10
CA LEU A 103 2.53 -6.10 8.86
C LEU A 103 2.58 -7.57 8.49
N GLN A 104 2.65 -8.44 9.49
CA GLN A 104 2.39 -9.87 9.29
C GLN A 104 0.99 -10.19 9.79
N ILE A 105 0.14 -10.65 8.88
CA ILE A 105 -1.23 -11.09 9.11
C ILE A 105 -1.19 -12.59 9.46
N PRO A 106 -1.53 -12.97 10.69
CA PRO A 106 -1.53 -14.37 11.11
C PRO A 106 -2.65 -15.14 10.44
N SER A 107 -2.46 -16.44 10.31
CA SER A 107 -3.47 -17.33 9.75
C SER A 107 -4.22 -18.10 10.82
N ASP A 108 -5.55 -18.09 10.75
CA ASP A 108 -6.37 -19.03 11.52
C ASP A 108 -6.54 -20.38 10.79
N ARG A 109 -5.99 -20.50 9.58
CA ARG A 109 -6.10 -21.64 8.65
C ARG A 109 -7.53 -21.96 8.18
N HIS A 110 -8.48 -21.05 8.37
CA HIS A 110 -9.89 -21.21 8.06
C HIS A 110 -10.47 -19.94 7.38
N GLY A 111 -10.47 -19.90 6.04
CA GLY A 111 -11.05 -18.79 5.27
C GLY A 111 -10.04 -17.69 4.93
N PHE A 112 -9.56 -16.93 5.91
CA PHE A 112 -8.55 -15.88 5.72
C PHE A 112 -7.37 -16.09 6.66
N PRO A 113 -6.14 -15.85 6.21
CA PRO A 113 -5.69 -15.42 4.90
C PRO A 113 -5.63 -16.50 3.79
N PRO A 114 -5.87 -17.82 3.95
CA PRO A 114 -5.64 -18.79 2.87
C PRO A 114 -6.33 -18.47 1.53
N LEU A 115 -7.56 -17.94 1.54
CA LEU A 115 -8.27 -17.64 0.29
C LEU A 115 -7.67 -16.46 -0.49
N ILE A 116 -7.19 -15.41 0.19
CA ILE A 116 -6.55 -14.26 -0.45
C ILE A 116 -5.06 -14.53 -0.69
N ALA A 117 -4.41 -15.26 0.23
CA ALA A 117 -3.03 -15.69 0.17
C ALA A 117 -2.76 -16.87 -0.76
N SER A 118 -3.81 -17.49 -1.27
CA SER A 118 -3.74 -18.34 -2.46
C SER A 118 -3.80 -17.55 -3.77
N HIS A 119 -4.09 -16.26 -3.69
CA HIS A 119 -4.23 -15.35 -4.84
C HIS A 119 -5.35 -15.73 -5.81
N TYR A 120 -6.22 -16.70 -5.46
CA TYR A 120 -7.39 -17.08 -6.25
C TYR A 120 -8.55 -16.09 -6.12
N LEU A 121 -8.64 -15.38 -4.99
CA LEU A 121 -9.64 -14.36 -4.74
C LEU A 121 -8.96 -13.03 -4.39
N ALA A 122 -9.44 -11.94 -4.99
CA ALA A 122 -9.09 -10.61 -4.51
C ALA A 122 -9.65 -10.41 -3.09
N ALA A 123 -9.09 -9.45 -2.35
CA ALA A 123 -9.59 -9.12 -1.02
C ALA A 123 -11.03 -8.56 -1.02
N THR A 124 -11.40 -7.83 -2.08
CA THR A 124 -12.67 -7.11 -2.22
C THR A 124 -13.95 -7.97 -2.09
N PRO A 125 -14.03 -9.21 -2.61
CA PRO A 125 -15.19 -10.08 -2.38
C PRO A 125 -15.18 -10.83 -1.04
N VAL A 126 -14.08 -10.83 -0.29
CA VAL A 126 -13.93 -11.62 0.95
C VAL A 126 -14.19 -10.72 2.14
N HIS A 127 -15.35 -10.86 2.77
CA HIS A 127 -15.67 -10.24 4.06
C HIS A 127 -15.77 -11.33 5.13
N ASP A 128 -14.69 -11.50 5.88
CA ASP A 128 -14.67 -12.25 7.12
C ASP A 128 -13.97 -11.44 8.21
N THR A 129 -13.96 -11.96 9.44
CA THR A 129 -13.40 -11.23 10.59
C THR A 129 -11.95 -10.83 10.37
N LEU A 130 -11.10 -11.71 9.84
CA LEU A 130 -9.69 -11.35 9.66
C LEU A 130 -9.48 -10.40 8.47
N ALA A 131 -10.27 -10.49 7.41
CA ALA A 131 -10.28 -9.51 6.31
C ALA A 131 -10.73 -8.12 6.78
N ASP A 132 -11.79 -8.06 7.58
CA ASP A 132 -12.32 -6.81 8.15
C ASP A 132 -11.29 -6.15 9.07
N HIS A 133 -10.56 -6.93 9.86
CA HIS A 133 -9.53 -6.42 10.77
C HIS A 133 -8.19 -6.15 10.08
N GLY A 134 -7.82 -6.97 9.11
CA GLY A 134 -6.48 -7.00 8.50
C GLY A 134 -6.36 -6.25 7.18
N PHE A 135 -7.45 -5.97 6.47
CA PHE A 135 -7.44 -5.24 5.20
C PHE A 135 -8.34 -4.00 5.24
N TYR A 136 -9.66 -4.18 5.42
CA TYR A 136 -10.60 -3.07 5.25
C TYR A 136 -10.36 -1.90 6.21
N ARG A 137 -10.10 -2.18 7.49
CA ARG A 137 -9.76 -1.11 8.45
C ARG A 137 -8.52 -0.32 8.08
N ARG A 138 -7.54 -0.95 7.43
CA ARG A 138 -6.32 -0.27 6.99
C ARG A 138 -6.61 0.66 5.82
N VAL A 139 -7.45 0.23 4.89
CA VAL A 139 -7.93 1.09 3.78
C VAL A 139 -8.71 2.28 4.32
N ASP A 140 -9.64 2.05 5.27
CA ASP A 140 -10.41 3.12 5.92
C ASP A 140 -9.49 4.10 6.67
N ALA A 141 -8.50 3.58 7.40
CA ALA A 141 -7.51 4.38 8.11
C ALA A 141 -6.68 5.24 7.13
N HIS A 142 -6.18 4.67 6.03
CA HIS A 142 -5.47 5.44 5.01
C HIS A 142 -6.33 6.53 4.37
N ALA A 143 -7.60 6.25 4.12
CA ALA A 143 -8.52 7.25 3.58
C ALA A 143 -8.74 8.40 4.57
N GLU A 144 -8.97 8.09 5.84
CA GLU A 144 -9.13 9.09 6.91
C GLU A 144 -7.84 9.90 7.09
N TRP A 145 -6.67 9.24 7.08
CA TRP A 145 -5.36 9.86 7.17
C TRP A 145 -5.10 10.83 6.01
N LEU A 146 -5.41 10.43 4.77
CA LEU A 146 -5.25 11.30 3.59
C LEU A 146 -6.14 12.54 3.68
N VAL A 147 -7.42 12.35 3.99
CA VAL A 147 -8.40 13.45 4.05
C VAL A 147 -8.08 14.41 5.21
N SER A 148 -7.69 13.89 6.37
CA SER A 148 -7.36 14.72 7.53
C SER A 148 -6.03 15.47 7.32
N THR A 149 -5.01 14.83 6.75
CA THR A 149 -3.75 15.48 6.37
C THR A 149 -3.99 16.65 5.42
N GLN A 150 -4.81 16.44 4.38
CA GLN A 150 -5.20 17.47 3.42
C GLN A 150 -5.93 18.67 4.04
N ARG A 151 -6.65 18.44 5.15
CA ARG A 151 -7.36 19.49 5.89
C ARG A 151 -6.51 20.15 6.97
N GLY A 152 -5.28 19.69 7.20
CA GLY A 152 -4.46 20.09 8.34
C GLY A 152 -5.01 19.61 9.69
N ASP A 153 -5.91 18.63 9.70
CA ASP A 153 -6.46 18.04 10.93
C ASP A 153 -5.50 16.99 11.50
N THR A 154 -4.48 17.50 12.19
CA THR A 154 -3.43 16.67 12.82
C THR A 154 -3.93 15.76 13.95
N THR A 155 -5.12 16.02 14.51
CA THR A 155 -5.66 15.18 15.59
C THR A 155 -6.23 13.90 15.00
N THR A 156 -7.04 14.03 13.95
CA THR A 156 -7.61 12.88 13.24
C THR A 156 -6.52 12.10 12.50
N ALA A 157 -5.57 12.78 11.84
CA ALA A 157 -4.47 12.12 11.13
C ALA A 157 -3.55 11.28 12.04
N ARG A 158 -3.44 11.61 13.33
CA ARG A 158 -2.65 10.81 14.28
C ARG A 158 -3.40 9.62 14.87
N PHE A 159 -4.71 9.61 14.74
CA PHE A 159 -5.57 8.55 15.27
C PHE A 159 -5.86 7.46 14.24
N ALA A 160 -5.93 7.86 12.96
CA ALA A 160 -5.98 6.95 11.81
C ALA A 160 -4.70 6.13 11.70
#